data_AF-A0A3L7QB99-F1
#
_entry.id   AF-A0A3L7QB99-F1
#
_cell.length_a   1.000
_cell.length_b   1.000
_cell.length_c   1.000
_cell.angle_alpha   90.00
_cell.angle_beta   90.00
_cell.angle_gamma   90.00
#
_symmetry.space_group_name_H-M   'P 1'
#
loop_
_entity.id
_entity.type
_entity.pdbx_description
1 polymer ?
#
loop_
_entity_poly.entity_id
_entity_poly.type
_entity_poly.pdbx_seq_one_letter_code
_entity_poly.pdbx_strand_id
1 'polypeptide(L)'
;MKTEARVWWTLLLLASAWISWRAMTGGIGVGYEQTLDGVTVPSTATEARLGFAEASGGRTAGIWTAAFLTLAVFSFLYQDNVIYKLSESLFIGVSAAYWMVVSFWTVLVPNLWGKLFPAATQAWALPGTSPVRDDHWWINIIPLMLGVMLLWRLAPRGGWISRWPLAFIIGTTAGLKLISYLQADFLSQIRSSIKPVLVFDAAGNLQWGASLSSSLLLISTLAALSYFFFSWEHKGMMGKVSRMGVWVLMITFGAAFANTVMARIALLGIRFEFLFDDWLWLVDINQERLG
;
A
#
# COMPACT_ATOMS: atom_id res chain seq x y z
N MET A 1 36.01 21.60 20.31
CA MET A 1 34.67 21.05 19.98
C MET A 1 33.65 22.17 20.12
N LYS A 2 32.98 22.51 19.02
CA LYS A 2 32.14 23.72 18.90
C LYS A 2 31.04 23.73 19.95
N THR A 3 30.76 24.89 20.53
CA THR A 3 29.79 25.12 21.61
C THR A 3 28.42 24.50 21.31
N GLU A 4 28.03 24.51 20.03
CA GLU A 4 26.82 23.86 19.50
C GLU A 4 26.77 22.35 19.76
N ALA A 5 27.88 21.63 19.54
CA ALA A 5 27.91 20.18 19.75
C ALA A 5 27.67 19.81 21.22
N ARG A 6 28.15 20.63 22.17
CA ARG A 6 27.90 20.42 23.60
C ARG A 6 26.43 20.62 23.95
N VAL A 7 25.79 21.65 23.39
CA VAL A 7 24.35 21.92 23.60
C VAL A 7 23.51 20.73 23.11
N TRP A 8 23.80 20.22 21.91
CA TRP A 8 23.10 19.04 21.38
C TRP A 8 23.30 17.79 22.23
N TRP A 9 24.52 17.52 22.70
CA TRP A 9 24.77 16.39 23.61
C TRP A 9 24.06 16.53 24.95
N THR A 10 24.00 17.73 25.53
CA THR A 10 23.25 17.96 26.77
C THR A 10 21.75 17.75 26.60
N LEU A 11 21.18 18.23 25.48
CA LEU A 11 19.76 18.03 25.18
C LEU A 11 19.43 16.55 24.97
N LEU A 12 20.29 15.81 24.25
CA LEU A 12 20.10 14.37 24.04
C LEU A 12 20.21 13.57 25.33
N LEU A 13 21.14 13.91 26.23
CA LEU A 13 21.25 13.25 27.53
C LEU A 13 20.04 13.54 28.42
N LEU A 14 19.55 14.77 28.45
CA LEU A 14 18.33 15.13 29.17
C LEU A 14 17.10 14.42 28.61
N ALA A 15 16.95 14.38 27.27
CA ALA A 15 15.87 13.66 26.61
C ALA A 15 15.94 12.15 26.87
N SER A 16 17.13 11.55 26.79
CA SER A 16 17.33 10.13 27.10
C SER A 16 17.03 9.83 28.57
N ALA A 17 17.44 10.68 29.51
CA ALA A 17 17.12 10.53 30.92
C ALA A 17 15.60 10.63 31.17
N TRP A 18 14.93 11.57 30.51
CA TRP A 18 13.47 11.74 30.60
C TRP A 18 12.72 10.53 30.02
N ILE A 19 13.12 10.04 28.86
CA ILE A 19 12.55 8.83 28.23
C ILE A 19 12.76 7.63 29.15
N SER A 20 13.97 7.39 29.65
CA SER A 20 14.25 6.27 30.56
C SER A 20 13.41 6.34 31.84
N TRP A 21 13.25 7.53 32.42
CA TRP A 21 12.40 7.72 33.60
C TRP A 21 10.91 7.45 33.31
N ARG A 22 10.40 7.93 32.18
CA ARG A 22 9.00 7.69 31.75
C ARG A 22 8.76 6.22 31.41
N ALA A 23 9.73 5.55 30.80
CA ALA A 23 9.64 4.11 30.51
C ALA A 23 9.58 3.29 31.80
N MET A 24 10.40 3.63 32.81
CA MET A 24 10.40 2.96 34.11
C MET A 24 9.11 3.19 34.91
N THR A 25 8.43 4.32 34.71
CA THR A 25 7.15 4.63 35.36
C THR A 25 5.93 4.10 34.60
N GLY A 26 6.13 3.36 33.50
CA GLY A 26 5.04 2.80 32.68
C GLY A 26 4.24 3.86 31.90
N GLY A 27 4.82 5.05 31.72
CA GLY A 27 4.13 6.21 31.14
C GLY A 27 4.37 6.43 29.64
N ILE A 28 5.07 5.53 28.95
CA ILE A 28 5.34 5.61 27.50
C ILE A 28 5.53 4.23 26.86
N GLY A 29 5.01 4.08 25.64
CA GLY A 29 5.32 2.96 24.74
C GLY A 29 4.95 1.57 25.26
N VAL A 30 4.03 1.49 26.22
CA VAL A 30 3.54 0.22 26.77
C VAL A 30 2.42 -0.31 25.88
N GLY A 31 2.58 -1.54 25.39
CA GLY A 31 1.52 -2.22 24.63
C GLY A 31 0.64 -3.06 25.55
N TYR A 32 -0.68 -2.94 25.40
CA TYR A 32 -1.64 -3.71 26.18
C TYR A 32 -2.30 -4.81 25.34
N GLU A 33 -2.61 -5.94 25.98
CA GLU A 33 -3.34 -7.05 25.39
C GLU A 33 -4.50 -7.48 26.28
N GLN A 34 -5.61 -7.83 25.65
CA GLN A 34 -6.77 -8.42 26.32
C GLN A 34 -6.99 -9.82 25.77
N THR A 35 -7.33 -10.76 26.67
CA THR A 35 -7.74 -12.10 26.25
C THR A 35 -9.26 -12.13 26.10
N LEU A 36 -9.75 -12.14 24.87
CA LEU A 36 -11.17 -12.38 24.55
C LEU A 36 -11.30 -13.79 23.99
N ASP A 37 -12.13 -14.63 24.62
CA ASP A 37 -12.44 -16.00 24.18
C ASP A 37 -11.21 -16.88 23.86
N GLY A 38 -10.13 -16.72 24.64
CA GLY A 38 -8.89 -17.47 24.47
C GLY A 38 -7.96 -16.97 23.35
N VAL A 39 -8.31 -15.84 22.72
CA VAL A 39 -7.48 -15.16 21.72
C VAL A 39 -6.94 -13.85 22.31
N THR A 40 -5.63 -13.62 22.19
CA THR A 40 -4.99 -12.37 22.59
C THR A 40 -5.24 -11.29 21.54
N VAL A 41 -5.94 -10.23 21.93
CA VAL A 41 -6.35 -9.12 21.05
C VAL A 41 -5.62 -7.84 21.49
N PRO A 42 -5.25 -6.95 20.54
CA PRO A 42 -4.92 -5.55 20.85
C PRO A 42 -5.90 -4.90 21.80
N SER A 43 -5.38 -4.27 22.85
CA SER A 43 -6.18 -3.48 23.77
C SER A 43 -5.48 -2.17 24.10
N THR A 44 -6.27 -1.21 24.57
CA THR A 44 -5.89 0.18 24.78
C THR A 44 -5.54 0.45 26.25
N ALA A 45 -4.75 1.49 26.52
CA ALA A 45 -4.32 1.87 27.87
C ALA A 45 -5.50 2.16 28.83
N THR A 46 -6.63 2.64 28.30
CA THR A 46 -7.86 2.85 29.06
C THR A 46 -8.47 1.52 29.54
N GLU A 47 -8.50 0.49 28.69
CA GLU A 47 -9.02 -0.84 29.05
C GLU A 47 -8.12 -1.54 30.07
N ALA A 48 -6.81 -1.30 30.00
CA ALA A 48 -5.87 -1.77 31.02
C ALA A 48 -6.12 -1.13 32.39
N ARG A 49 -6.45 0.17 32.44
CA ARG A 49 -6.83 0.84 33.70
C ARG A 49 -8.17 0.38 34.24
N LEU A 50 -9.08 -0.05 33.37
CA LEU A 50 -10.35 -0.67 33.74
C LEU A 50 -10.20 -2.13 34.20
N GLY A 51 -8.98 -2.69 34.14
CA GLY A 51 -8.67 -4.05 34.58
C GLY A 51 -8.98 -5.13 33.54
N PHE A 52 -9.30 -4.74 32.30
CA PHE A 52 -9.62 -5.67 31.23
C PHE A 52 -8.39 -6.09 30.40
N ALA A 53 -7.27 -5.40 30.54
CA ALA A 53 -6.08 -5.64 29.74
C ALA A 53 -4.79 -5.64 30.55
N GLU A 54 -3.84 -6.45 30.11
CA GLU A 54 -2.53 -6.64 30.74
C GLU A 54 -1.42 -6.05 29.87
N ALA A 55 -0.31 -5.66 30.51
CA ALA A 55 0.85 -5.14 29.80
C ALA A 55 1.60 -6.29 29.10
N SER A 56 1.68 -6.23 27.78
CA SER A 56 2.36 -7.23 26.96
C SER A 56 3.79 -6.82 26.66
N GLY A 57 4.76 -7.63 27.10
CA GLY A 57 6.17 -7.40 26.81
C GLY A 57 6.48 -7.46 25.30
N GLY A 58 5.83 -8.36 24.57
CA GLY A 58 6.02 -8.51 23.12
C GLY A 58 5.52 -7.30 22.33
N ARG A 59 4.35 -6.75 22.70
CA ARG A 59 3.81 -5.54 22.06
C ARG A 59 4.64 -4.31 22.38
N THR A 60 5.06 -4.17 23.63
CA THR A 60 5.96 -3.11 24.08
C THR A 60 7.25 -3.14 23.25
N ALA A 61 7.92 -4.30 23.16
CA ALA A 61 9.10 -4.45 22.31
C ALA A 61 8.84 -4.09 20.84
N GLY A 62 7.66 -4.46 20.31
CA GLY A 62 7.21 -4.08 18.97
C GLY A 62 7.09 -2.57 18.76
N ILE A 63 6.42 -1.85 19.66
CA ILE A 63 6.24 -0.38 19.59
C ILE A 63 7.61 0.32 19.63
N TRP A 64 8.50 -0.09 20.54
CA TRP A 64 9.85 0.47 20.65
C TRP A 64 10.71 0.19 19.42
N THR A 65 10.60 -1.02 18.85
CA THR A 65 11.30 -1.37 17.59
C THR A 65 10.77 -0.52 16.43
N ALA A 66 9.45 -0.35 16.33
CA ALA A 66 8.82 0.48 15.30
C ALA A 66 9.17 1.97 15.45
N ALA A 67 9.25 2.49 16.67
CA ALA A 67 9.70 3.85 16.96
C ALA A 67 11.17 4.05 16.54
N PHE A 68 12.05 3.11 16.90
CA PHE A 68 13.45 3.14 16.48
C PHE A 68 13.58 3.15 14.94
N LEU A 69 12.86 2.26 14.24
CA LEU A 69 12.89 2.21 12.78
C LEU A 69 12.32 3.48 12.14
N THR A 70 11.26 4.07 12.70
CA THR A 70 10.67 5.33 12.21
C THR A 70 11.66 6.49 12.36
N LEU A 71 12.30 6.61 13.53
CA LEU A 71 13.36 7.61 13.76
C LEU A 71 14.58 7.37 12.87
N ALA A 72 14.95 6.11 12.63
CA ALA A 72 16.02 5.74 11.72
C ALA A 72 15.73 6.19 10.28
N VAL A 73 14.47 6.14 9.83
CA VAL A 73 14.05 6.70 8.55
C VAL A 73 14.15 8.23 8.55
N PHE A 74 13.70 8.90 9.62
CA PHE A 74 13.83 10.35 9.75
C PHE A 74 15.28 10.85 9.86
N SER A 75 16.23 10.00 10.25
CA SER A 75 17.65 10.34 10.24
C SER A 75 18.15 10.79 8.86
N PHE A 76 17.51 10.38 7.77
CA PHE A 76 17.81 10.84 6.42
C PHE A 76 17.69 12.36 6.26
N LEU A 77 16.78 13.01 7.01
CA LEU A 77 16.58 14.46 6.95
C LEU A 77 17.82 15.23 7.44
N TYR A 78 18.61 14.62 8.32
CA TYR A 78 19.87 15.21 8.79
C TYR A 78 20.96 14.98 7.75
N GLN A 79 21.30 13.72 7.44
CA GLN A 79 22.28 13.28 6.44
C GLN A 79 22.07 11.81 6.09
N ASP A 80 22.73 11.35 5.02
CA ASP A 80 22.69 9.96 4.54
C ASP A 80 23.48 9.02 5.47
N ASN A 81 22.83 8.54 6.54
CA ASN A 81 23.43 7.79 7.65
C ASN A 81 23.36 6.26 7.44
N VAL A 82 24.28 5.50 8.06
CA VAL A 82 24.29 4.03 8.06
C VAL A 82 23.00 3.47 8.66
N ILE A 83 22.47 4.12 9.70
CA ILE A 83 21.22 3.73 10.37
C ILE A 83 20.03 3.78 9.40
N TYR A 84 19.97 4.81 8.55
CA TYR A 84 18.95 4.93 7.52
C TYR A 84 19.06 3.80 6.49
N LYS A 85 20.26 3.53 5.96
CA LYS A 85 20.51 2.47 4.97
C LYS A 85 20.20 1.08 5.51
N LEU A 86 20.47 0.83 6.79
CA LEU A 86 20.09 -0.41 7.46
C LEU A 86 18.57 -0.54 7.46
N SER A 87 17.85 0.48 7.93
CA SER A 87 16.38 0.46 7.95
C SER A 87 15.75 0.31 6.57
N GLU A 88 16.32 0.96 5.55
CA GLU A 88 15.89 0.81 4.16
C GLU A 88 16.09 -0.64 3.66
N SER A 89 17.28 -1.20 3.84
CA SER A 89 17.58 -2.58 3.43
C SER A 89 16.74 -3.62 4.18
N LEU A 90 16.49 -3.39 5.47
CA LEU A 90 15.61 -4.22 6.30
C LEU A 90 14.18 -4.15 5.78
N PHE A 91 13.65 -2.95 5.55
CA PHE A 91 12.28 -2.76 5.07
C PHE A 91 12.05 -3.42 3.71
N ILE A 92 12.97 -3.21 2.76
CA ILE A 92 12.90 -3.82 1.43
C ILE A 92 13.04 -5.34 1.53
N GLY A 93 13.97 -5.84 2.35
CA GLY A 93 14.20 -7.27 2.55
C GLY A 93 13.00 -7.99 3.15
N VAL A 94 12.42 -7.44 4.24
CA VAL A 94 11.22 -7.98 4.89
C VAL A 94 10.03 -7.93 3.94
N SER A 95 9.85 -6.84 3.20
CA SER A 95 8.75 -6.72 2.22
C SER A 95 8.87 -7.76 1.10
N ALA A 96 10.07 -7.97 0.57
CA ALA A 96 10.33 -8.99 -0.45
C ALA A 96 10.12 -10.41 0.09
N ALA A 97 10.59 -10.69 1.31
CA ALA A 97 10.41 -11.97 1.97
C ALA A 97 8.93 -12.27 2.25
N TYR A 98 8.17 -11.29 2.73
CA TYR A 98 6.73 -11.41 2.95
C TYR A 98 6.01 -11.80 1.67
N TRP A 99 6.24 -11.06 0.57
CA TRP A 99 5.66 -11.38 -0.73
C TRP A 99 6.05 -12.77 -1.23
N MET A 100 7.29 -13.21 -1.01
CA MET A 100 7.74 -14.55 -1.37
C MET A 100 6.99 -15.63 -0.58
N VAL A 101 6.90 -15.49 0.74
CA VAL A 101 6.21 -16.47 1.62
C VAL A 101 4.73 -16.52 1.31
N VAL A 102 4.07 -15.36 1.18
CA VAL A 102 2.65 -15.31 0.81
C VAL A 102 2.43 -15.96 -0.55
N SER A 103 3.25 -15.64 -1.56
CA SER A 103 3.11 -16.25 -2.89
C SER A 103 3.38 -17.76 -2.88
N PHE A 104 4.31 -18.23 -2.03
CA PHE A 104 4.55 -19.65 -1.85
C PHE A 104 3.30 -20.37 -1.37
N TRP A 105 2.68 -19.90 -0.29
CA TRP A 105 1.50 -20.54 0.31
C TRP A 105 0.21 -20.33 -0.48
N THR A 106 0.01 -19.16 -1.07
CA THR A 106 -1.26 -18.81 -1.74
C THR A 106 -1.26 -19.10 -3.23
N VAL A 107 -0.10 -19.19 -3.88
CA VAL A 107 -0.01 -19.41 -5.32
C VAL A 107 0.69 -20.73 -5.63
N LEU A 108 1.91 -20.95 -5.13
CA LEU A 108 2.72 -22.12 -5.51
C LEU A 108 2.15 -23.42 -4.96
N VAL A 109 1.84 -23.47 -3.66
CA VAL A 109 1.31 -24.67 -3.00
C VAL A 109 -0.01 -25.12 -3.64
N PRO A 110 -1.07 -24.29 -3.76
CA PRO A 110 -2.34 -24.76 -4.32
C PRO A 110 -2.28 -25.02 -5.83
N ASN A 111 -1.66 -24.14 -6.63
CA ASN A 111 -1.74 -24.24 -8.09
C ASN A 111 -0.74 -25.22 -8.71
N LEU A 112 0.39 -25.46 -8.05
CA LEU A 112 1.43 -26.36 -8.56
C LEU A 112 1.45 -27.67 -7.77
N TRP A 113 1.75 -27.60 -6.47
CA TRP A 113 1.88 -28.79 -5.63
C TRP A 113 0.54 -29.50 -5.43
N GLY A 114 -0.54 -28.74 -5.25
CA GLY A 114 -1.89 -29.27 -5.06
C GLY A 114 -2.40 -30.07 -6.26
N LYS A 115 -2.01 -29.66 -7.48
CA LYS A 115 -2.40 -30.35 -8.71
C LYS A 115 -1.47 -31.50 -9.09
N LEU A 116 -0.18 -31.42 -8.77
CA LEU A 116 0.80 -32.47 -9.06
C LEU A 116 0.77 -33.61 -8.02
N PHE A 117 0.63 -33.27 -6.74
CA PHE A 117 0.72 -34.19 -5.60
C PHE A 117 -0.42 -33.96 -4.58
N PRO A 118 -1.71 -34.14 -4.96
CA PRO A 118 -2.85 -33.79 -4.10
C PRO A 118 -2.84 -34.50 -2.73
N ALA A 119 -2.46 -35.78 -2.70
CA ALA A 119 -2.37 -36.55 -1.46
C ALA A 119 -1.28 -36.03 -0.49
N ALA A 120 -0.14 -35.57 -1.02
CA ALA A 120 0.95 -35.04 -0.19
C ALA A 120 0.64 -33.63 0.30
N THR A 121 0.03 -32.80 -0.54
CA THR A 121 -0.41 -31.46 -0.14
C THR A 121 -1.52 -31.50 0.88
N GLN A 122 -2.43 -32.48 0.80
CA GLN A 122 -3.48 -32.64 1.80
C GLN A 122 -2.91 -33.01 3.17
N ALA A 123 -1.90 -33.88 3.21
CA ALA A 123 -1.30 -34.34 4.45
C ALA A 123 -0.48 -33.26 5.17
N TRP A 124 0.18 -32.37 4.44
CA TRP A 124 1.13 -31.41 5.03
C TRP A 124 0.65 -29.94 5.00
N ALA A 125 -0.08 -29.51 3.97
CA ALA A 125 -0.30 -28.09 3.70
C ALA A 125 -1.78 -27.66 3.68
N LEU A 126 -2.68 -28.47 3.09
CA LEU A 126 -4.06 -28.09 2.78
C LEU A 126 -5.03 -29.27 3.07
N PRO A 127 -5.40 -29.52 4.34
CA PRO A 127 -6.21 -30.68 4.71
C PRO A 127 -7.62 -30.73 4.08
N GLY A 128 -8.10 -29.61 3.50
CA GLY A 128 -9.43 -29.48 2.88
C GLY A 128 -9.52 -29.72 1.37
N THR A 129 -8.44 -30.13 0.69
CA THR A 129 -8.46 -30.37 -0.77
C THR A 129 -8.88 -31.80 -1.12
N SER A 130 -9.56 -31.98 -2.26
CA SER A 130 -9.88 -33.31 -2.79
C SER A 130 -8.59 -34.11 -3.06
N PRO A 131 -8.48 -35.38 -2.63
CA PRO A 131 -7.33 -36.23 -2.90
C PRO A 131 -7.28 -36.73 -4.35
N VAL A 132 -8.34 -36.49 -5.13
CA VAL A 132 -8.46 -36.96 -6.51
C VAL A 132 -7.58 -36.10 -7.42
N ARG A 133 -6.72 -36.77 -8.20
CA ARG A 133 -5.91 -36.12 -9.23
C ARG A 133 -6.81 -35.70 -10.40
N ASP A 134 -6.69 -34.45 -10.83
CA ASP A 134 -7.37 -33.95 -12.04
C ASP A 134 -6.87 -34.67 -13.31
N ASP A 135 -7.77 -34.88 -14.27
CA ASP A 135 -7.49 -35.50 -15.58
C ASP A 135 -6.50 -34.72 -16.47
N HIS A 136 -6.13 -33.50 -16.09
CA HIS A 136 -5.16 -32.67 -16.81
C HIS A 136 -3.91 -32.31 -15.98
N TRP A 137 -3.57 -33.07 -14.93
CA TRP A 137 -2.41 -32.79 -14.07
C TRP A 137 -1.07 -32.61 -14.83
N TRP A 138 -0.86 -33.34 -15.93
CA TRP A 138 0.33 -33.30 -16.79
C TRP A 138 0.67 -31.90 -17.30
N ILE A 139 -0.33 -31.04 -17.52
CA ILE A 139 -0.10 -29.66 -17.98
C ILE A 139 0.69 -28.85 -16.93
N ASN A 140 0.54 -29.17 -15.64
CA ASN A 140 1.24 -28.48 -14.55
C ASN A 140 2.74 -28.80 -14.49
N ILE A 141 3.23 -29.77 -15.26
CA ILE A 141 4.67 -30.01 -15.44
C ILE A 141 5.34 -28.81 -16.14
N ILE A 142 4.62 -28.13 -17.05
CA ILE A 142 5.16 -26.97 -17.76
C ILE A 142 5.46 -25.81 -16.78
N PRO A 143 4.51 -25.36 -15.93
CA PRO A 143 4.80 -24.43 -14.83
C PRO A 143 5.91 -24.90 -13.88
N LEU A 144 5.99 -26.20 -13.56
CA LEU A 144 7.06 -26.74 -12.71
C LEU A 144 8.43 -26.53 -13.35
N MET A 145 8.57 -26.87 -14.63
CA MET A 145 9.80 -26.70 -15.39
C MET A 145 10.20 -25.22 -15.46
N LEU A 146 9.24 -24.34 -15.78
CA LEU A 146 9.47 -22.89 -15.80
C LEU A 146 9.86 -22.34 -14.41
N GLY A 147 9.28 -22.88 -13.34
CA GLY A 147 9.63 -22.54 -11.96
C GLY A 147 11.06 -22.94 -11.60
N VAL A 148 11.47 -24.16 -11.94
CA VAL A 148 12.85 -24.64 -11.72
C VAL A 148 13.84 -23.82 -12.54
N MET A 149 13.51 -23.50 -13.79
CA MET A 149 14.34 -22.61 -14.62
C MET A 149 14.50 -21.21 -14.02
N LEU A 150 13.49 -20.72 -13.30
CA LEU A 150 13.56 -19.43 -12.60
C LEU A 150 14.51 -19.46 -11.39
N LEU A 151 14.60 -20.59 -10.66
CA LEU A 151 15.53 -20.76 -9.54
C LEU A 151 17.00 -20.65 -9.97
N TRP A 152 17.30 -20.97 -11.23
CA TRP A 152 18.64 -20.82 -11.81
C TRP A 152 19.12 -19.36 -11.86
N ARG A 153 18.22 -18.40 -11.65
CA ARG A 153 18.56 -16.97 -11.47
C ARG A 153 19.38 -16.71 -10.21
N LEU A 154 19.23 -17.53 -9.17
CA LEU A 154 20.01 -17.40 -7.93
C LEU A 154 21.48 -17.80 -8.14
N ALA A 155 21.78 -18.54 -9.22
CA ALA A 155 23.15 -18.88 -9.59
C ALA A 155 23.76 -17.77 -10.48
N PRO A 156 24.99 -17.30 -10.20
CA PRO A 156 25.63 -16.20 -10.92
C PRO A 156 25.86 -16.47 -12.42
N ARG A 157 25.90 -17.75 -12.83
CA ARG A 157 26.10 -18.18 -14.23
C ARG A 157 24.82 -18.67 -14.93
N GLY A 158 23.68 -18.66 -14.23
CA GLY A 158 22.43 -19.27 -14.71
C GLY A 158 21.44 -18.33 -15.41
N GLY A 159 21.79 -17.04 -15.52
CA GLY A 159 20.84 -16.00 -15.92
C GLY A 159 20.23 -16.12 -17.32
N TRP A 160 20.79 -16.92 -18.24
CA TRP A 160 20.20 -17.17 -19.56
C TRP A 160 18.96 -18.07 -19.48
N ILE A 161 18.99 -19.11 -18.64
CA ILE A 161 17.90 -20.08 -18.49
C ILE A 161 16.66 -19.43 -17.90
N SER A 162 16.84 -18.50 -16.95
CA SER A 162 15.74 -17.74 -16.34
C SER A 162 15.06 -16.75 -17.29
N ARG A 163 15.63 -16.45 -18.47
CA ARG A 163 15.02 -15.51 -19.44
C ARG A 163 13.76 -16.08 -20.09
N TRP A 164 13.68 -17.40 -20.28
CA TRP A 164 12.52 -18.04 -20.89
C TRP A 164 11.26 -17.94 -20.02
N PRO A 165 11.29 -18.32 -18.72
CA PRO A 165 10.17 -18.05 -17.82
C PRO A 165 9.83 -16.56 -17.73
N LEU A 166 10.84 -15.68 -17.71
CA LEU A 166 10.59 -14.24 -17.62
C LEU A 166 9.89 -13.68 -18.86
N ALA A 167 10.28 -14.11 -20.06
CA ALA A 167 9.61 -13.76 -21.30
C ALA A 167 8.14 -14.23 -21.30
N PHE A 168 7.90 -15.45 -20.82
CA PHE A 168 6.54 -15.97 -20.66
C PHE A 168 5.70 -15.15 -19.67
N ILE A 169 6.26 -14.83 -18.50
CA ILE A 169 5.59 -14.01 -17.47
C ILE A 169 5.28 -12.62 -18.02
N ILE A 170 6.25 -11.94 -18.64
CA ILE A 170 6.06 -10.58 -19.18
C ILE A 170 5.05 -10.61 -20.33
N GLY A 171 5.17 -11.55 -21.27
CA GLY A 171 4.25 -11.66 -22.41
C GLY A 171 2.81 -11.93 -21.97
N THR A 172 2.61 -12.89 -21.06
CA THR A 172 1.29 -13.21 -20.52
C THR A 172 0.71 -12.05 -19.72
N THR A 173 1.52 -11.45 -18.84
CA THR A 173 1.08 -10.31 -18.00
C THR A 173 0.74 -9.09 -18.86
N ALA A 174 1.56 -8.75 -19.85
CA ALA A 174 1.30 -7.64 -20.77
C ALA A 174 0.04 -7.89 -21.60
N GLY A 175 -0.15 -9.11 -22.12
CA GLY A 175 -1.35 -9.49 -22.87
C GLY A 175 -2.62 -9.40 -22.03
N LEU A 176 -2.61 -9.97 -20.82
CA LEU A 176 -3.74 -9.86 -19.89
C LEU A 176 -4.01 -8.41 -19.50
N LYS A 177 -2.98 -7.64 -19.14
CA LYS A 177 -3.12 -6.22 -18.78
C LYS A 177 -3.67 -5.38 -19.92
N LEU A 178 -3.26 -5.64 -21.17
CA LEU A 178 -3.79 -4.95 -22.34
C LEU A 178 -5.31 -5.18 -22.47
N ILE A 179 -5.75 -6.44 -22.39
CA ILE A 179 -7.17 -6.78 -22.48
C ILE A 179 -7.95 -6.22 -21.29
N SER A 180 -7.43 -6.38 -20.07
CA SER A 180 -8.05 -5.84 -18.86
C SER A 180 -8.18 -4.32 -18.92
N TYR A 181 -7.15 -3.61 -19.35
CA TYR A 181 -7.18 -2.15 -19.49
C TYR A 181 -8.20 -1.72 -20.55
N LEU A 182 -8.23 -2.39 -21.70
CA LEU A 182 -9.22 -2.10 -22.74
C LEU A 182 -10.64 -2.31 -22.24
N GLN A 183 -10.93 -3.45 -21.61
CA GLN A 183 -12.29 -3.79 -21.20
C GLN A 183 -12.75 -3.06 -19.94
N ALA A 184 -11.89 -2.98 -18.92
CA ALA A 184 -12.26 -2.48 -17.60
C ALA A 184 -12.06 -0.96 -17.48
N ASP A 185 -10.99 -0.41 -18.06
CA ASP A 185 -10.72 1.03 -17.92
C ASP A 185 -11.27 1.78 -19.13
N PHE A 186 -10.83 1.45 -20.34
CA PHE A 186 -11.19 2.20 -21.54
C PHE A 186 -12.68 2.09 -21.89
N LEU A 187 -13.22 0.87 -22.01
CA LEU A 187 -14.65 0.67 -22.30
C LEU A 187 -15.56 1.18 -21.17
N SER A 188 -15.17 0.97 -19.91
CA SER A 188 -15.96 1.45 -18.77
C SER A 188 -15.98 2.98 -18.72
N GLN A 189 -14.85 3.64 -18.97
CA GLN A 189 -14.78 5.10 -19.04
C GLN A 189 -15.70 5.63 -20.15
N ILE A 190 -15.64 5.06 -21.37
CA ILE A 190 -16.54 5.43 -22.46
C ILE A 190 -18.01 5.25 -22.06
N ARG A 191 -18.39 4.08 -21.51
CA ARG A 191 -19.76 3.83 -21.04
C ARG A 191 -20.18 4.82 -19.95
N SER A 192 -19.27 5.14 -19.02
CA SER A 192 -19.53 6.07 -17.92
C SER A 192 -19.71 7.52 -18.39
N SER A 193 -19.14 7.87 -19.54
CA SER A 193 -19.31 9.17 -20.18
C SER A 193 -20.63 9.27 -20.98
N ILE A 194 -21.23 8.15 -21.38
CA ILE A 194 -22.53 8.09 -22.06
C ILE A 194 -23.64 8.09 -21.00
N LYS A 195 -23.85 9.22 -20.33
CA LYS A 195 -24.95 9.43 -19.38
C LYS A 195 -25.98 10.42 -19.95
N PRO A 196 -27.27 10.28 -19.60
CA PRO A 196 -28.28 11.28 -19.95
C PRO A 196 -27.88 12.65 -19.38
N VAL A 197 -27.91 13.67 -20.23
CA VAL A 197 -27.57 15.05 -19.84
C VAL A 197 -28.59 15.62 -18.85
N LEU A 198 -29.86 15.22 -19.01
CA LEU A 198 -30.95 15.53 -18.09
C LEU A 198 -31.33 14.26 -17.34
N VAL A 199 -31.10 14.26 -16.03
CA VAL A 199 -31.40 13.15 -15.12
C VAL A 199 -32.71 13.46 -14.39
N PHE A 200 -33.70 12.62 -14.60
CA PHE A 200 -34.99 12.68 -13.91
C PHE A 200 -35.05 11.58 -12.85
N ASP A 201 -35.62 11.90 -11.69
CA ASP A 201 -35.91 10.94 -10.64
C ASP A 201 -37.11 10.05 -11.01
N ALA A 202 -37.33 8.96 -10.28
CA ALA A 202 -38.49 8.07 -10.46
C ALA A 202 -39.84 8.79 -10.36
N ALA A 203 -39.88 9.94 -9.66
CA ALA A 203 -41.05 10.81 -9.54
C ALA A 203 -41.20 11.86 -10.67
N GLY A 204 -40.34 11.84 -11.69
CA GLY A 204 -40.35 12.79 -12.82
C GLY A 204 -39.74 14.16 -12.53
N ASN A 205 -39.19 14.36 -11.32
CA ASN A 205 -38.51 15.60 -10.95
C ASN A 205 -37.07 15.64 -11.49
N LEU A 206 -36.63 16.81 -11.96
CA LEU A 206 -35.28 16.97 -12.49
C LEU A 206 -34.25 17.07 -11.37
N GLN A 207 -33.28 16.16 -11.35
CA GLN A 207 -32.16 16.22 -10.42
C GLN A 207 -31.08 17.15 -10.97
N TRP A 208 -31.13 18.41 -10.53
CA TRP A 208 -30.22 19.46 -11.03
C TRP A 208 -28.75 19.13 -10.82
N GLY A 209 -28.36 18.57 -9.68
CA GLY A 209 -26.96 18.20 -9.39
C GLY A 209 -26.42 17.10 -10.32
N ALA A 210 -27.21 16.06 -10.54
CA ALA A 210 -26.85 14.94 -11.44
C ALA A 210 -26.82 15.38 -12.92
N SER A 211 -27.76 16.23 -13.31
CA SER A 211 -27.83 16.78 -14.68
C SER A 211 -26.65 17.74 -14.96
N LEU A 212 -26.31 18.61 -14.00
CA LEU A 212 -25.19 19.54 -14.12
C LEU A 212 -23.85 18.79 -14.21
N SER A 213 -23.62 17.80 -13.35
CA SER A 213 -22.40 17.01 -13.38
C SER A 213 -22.23 16.22 -14.69
N SER A 214 -23.32 15.62 -15.20
CA SER A 214 -23.31 14.90 -16.48
C SER A 214 -23.07 15.85 -17.67
N SER A 215 -23.66 17.04 -17.64
CA SER A 215 -23.43 18.10 -18.64
C SER A 215 -21.99 18.60 -18.61
N LEU A 216 -21.46 18.88 -17.42
CA LEU A 216 -20.09 19.33 -17.21
C LEU A 216 -19.09 18.28 -17.72
N LEU A 217 -19.33 16.99 -17.43
CA LEU A 217 -18.50 15.89 -17.91
C LEU A 217 -18.48 15.86 -19.44
N LEU A 218 -19.64 15.94 -20.09
CA LEU A 218 -19.76 15.94 -21.55
C LEU A 218 -19.00 17.12 -22.16
N ILE A 219 -19.26 18.34 -21.69
CA ILE A 219 -18.62 19.57 -22.22
C ILE A 219 -17.11 19.51 -22.01
N SER A 220 -16.66 19.10 -20.82
CA SER A 220 -15.24 18.98 -20.48
C SER A 220 -14.53 17.95 -21.34
N THR A 221 -15.17 16.80 -21.60
CA THR A 221 -14.63 15.72 -22.44
C THR A 221 -14.52 16.18 -23.90
N LEU A 222 -15.57 16.81 -24.44
CA LEU A 222 -15.54 17.35 -25.81
C LEU A 222 -14.50 18.47 -25.97
N ALA A 223 -14.37 19.36 -24.99
CA ALA A 223 -13.37 20.41 -24.99
C ALA A 223 -11.94 19.85 -24.93
N ALA A 224 -11.70 18.81 -24.10
CA ALA A 224 -10.40 18.14 -24.03
C ALA A 224 -10.06 17.36 -25.32
N LEU A 225 -11.05 16.68 -25.93
CA LEU A 225 -10.87 16.01 -27.22
C LEU A 225 -10.55 17.03 -28.32
N SER A 226 -11.22 18.18 -28.34
CA SER A 226 -10.93 19.28 -29.26
C SER A 226 -9.47 19.76 -29.15
N TYR A 227 -8.91 19.82 -27.94
CA TYR A 227 -7.50 20.15 -27.72
C TYR A 227 -6.51 19.13 -28.29
N PHE A 228 -6.78 17.83 -28.13
CA PHE A 228 -5.91 16.77 -28.68
C PHE A 228 -6.14 16.49 -30.17
N PHE A 229 -7.18 17.05 -30.77
CA PHE A 229 -7.47 16.86 -32.18
C PHE A 229 -6.60 17.78 -33.04
N PHE A 230 -5.39 17.29 -33.36
CA PHE A 230 -4.39 18.05 -34.14
C PHE A 230 -4.75 18.25 -35.62
N SER A 231 -5.77 17.57 -36.13
CA SER A 231 -6.15 17.60 -37.55
C SER A 231 -6.86 18.89 -37.99
N TRP A 232 -7.17 19.82 -37.07
CA TRP A 232 -7.82 21.10 -37.39
C TRP A 232 -6.97 22.30 -36.95
N GLU A 233 -6.91 23.34 -37.79
CA GLU A 233 -6.32 24.63 -37.39
C GLU A 233 -7.13 25.27 -36.26
N HIS A 234 -6.47 25.55 -35.14
CA HIS A 234 -7.07 26.09 -33.91
C HIS A 234 -7.43 27.60 -33.99
N LYS A 235 -8.00 28.07 -35.10
CA LYS A 235 -8.39 29.48 -35.29
C LYS A 235 -9.88 29.72 -34.95
N GLY A 236 -10.20 30.89 -34.39
CA GLY A 236 -11.57 31.33 -34.12
C GLY A 236 -12.25 30.67 -32.91
N MET A 237 -13.53 30.30 -33.04
CA MET A 237 -14.36 29.74 -31.96
C MET A 237 -13.82 28.40 -31.44
N MET A 238 -13.28 27.56 -32.33
CA MET A 238 -12.73 26.26 -31.96
C MET A 238 -11.45 26.38 -31.12
N GLY A 239 -10.66 27.44 -31.32
CA GLY A 239 -9.52 27.76 -30.45
C GLY A 239 -9.92 28.14 -29.02
N LYS A 240 -11.11 28.74 -28.81
CA LYS A 240 -11.63 29.02 -27.46
C LYS A 240 -12.11 27.74 -26.76
N VAL A 241 -12.76 26.83 -27.47
CA VAL A 241 -13.20 25.52 -26.96
C VAL A 241 -11.98 24.66 -26.59
N SER A 242 -10.97 24.61 -27.45
CA SER A 242 -9.70 23.91 -27.15
C SER A 242 -8.98 24.53 -25.94
N ARG A 243 -8.97 25.86 -25.80
CA ARG A 243 -8.43 26.53 -24.60
C ARG A 243 -9.16 26.11 -23.32
N MET A 244 -10.50 26.00 -23.35
CA MET A 244 -11.26 25.46 -22.22
C MET A 244 -10.84 24.03 -21.89
N GLY A 245 -10.59 23.20 -22.90
CA GLY A 245 -10.04 21.85 -22.74
C GLY A 245 -8.69 21.85 -22.00
N VAL A 246 -7.79 22.78 -22.34
CA VAL A 246 -6.51 22.95 -21.63
C VAL A 246 -6.73 23.26 -20.16
N TRP A 247 -7.63 24.19 -19.82
CA TRP A 247 -7.95 24.51 -18.42
C TRP A 247 -8.49 23.30 -17.66
N VAL A 248 -9.42 22.56 -18.28
CA VAL A 248 -9.95 21.31 -17.71
C VAL A 248 -8.81 20.32 -17.44
N LEU A 249 -7.91 20.10 -18.41
CA LEU A 249 -6.77 19.19 -18.26
C LEU A 249 -5.79 19.65 -17.17
N MET A 250 -5.50 20.95 -17.07
CA MET A 250 -4.63 21.46 -16.01
C MET A 250 -5.25 21.28 -14.62
N ILE A 251 -6.58 21.45 -14.49
CA ILE A 251 -7.28 21.23 -13.22
C ILE A 251 -7.24 19.74 -12.84
N THR A 252 -7.53 18.83 -13.77
CA THR A 252 -7.54 17.39 -13.49
C THR A 252 -6.14 16.84 -13.19
N PHE A 253 -5.12 17.24 -13.95
CA PHE A 253 -3.73 16.89 -13.64
C PHE A 253 -3.25 17.53 -12.33
N GLY A 254 -3.65 18.76 -12.05
CA GLY A 254 -3.38 19.43 -10.77
C GLY A 254 -3.98 18.67 -9.58
N ALA A 255 -5.23 18.22 -9.70
CA ALA A 255 -5.89 17.40 -8.70
C ALA A 255 -5.20 16.04 -8.51
N ALA A 256 -4.80 15.38 -9.61
CA ALA A 256 -4.05 14.12 -9.55
C ALA A 256 -2.70 14.29 -8.84
N PHE A 257 -1.96 15.36 -9.15
CA PHE A 257 -0.72 15.71 -8.46
C PHE A 257 -0.97 15.98 -6.97
N ALA A 258 -1.96 16.81 -6.64
CA ALA A 258 -2.32 17.13 -5.26
C ALA A 258 -2.68 15.88 -4.44
N ASN A 259 -3.38 14.91 -5.02
CA ASN A 259 -3.70 13.65 -4.36
C ASN A 259 -2.42 12.87 -3.96
N THR A 260 -1.40 12.85 -4.83
CA THR A 260 -0.13 12.19 -4.49
C THR A 260 0.65 12.93 -3.39
N VAL A 261 0.62 14.26 -3.38
CA VAL A 261 1.26 15.07 -2.34
C VAL A 261 0.54 14.89 -1.02
N MET A 262 -0.80 14.94 -1.02
CA MET A 262 -1.63 14.70 0.14
C MET A 262 -1.37 13.32 0.73
N ALA A 263 -1.29 12.27 -0.10
CA ALA A 263 -0.98 10.93 0.38
C ALA A 263 0.36 10.85 1.10
N ARG A 264 1.40 11.53 0.60
CA ARG A 264 2.73 11.57 1.26
C ARG A 264 2.71 12.35 2.57
N ILE A 265 2.01 13.49 2.61
CA ILE A 265 1.86 14.29 3.83
C ILE A 265 1.03 13.53 4.87
N ALA A 266 -0.03 12.84 4.46
CA ALA A 266 -0.84 12.00 5.33
C ALA A 266 -0.02 10.85 5.92
N LEU A 267 0.79 10.16 5.10
CA LEU A 267 1.72 9.15 5.61
C LEU A 267 2.71 9.71 6.63
N LEU A 268 3.24 10.92 6.40
CA LEU A 268 4.10 11.60 7.36
C LEU A 268 3.34 11.93 8.67
N GLY A 269 2.12 12.43 8.55
CA GLY A 269 1.23 12.70 9.69
C GLY A 269 0.98 11.47 10.54
N ILE A 270 0.64 10.34 9.92
CA ILE A 270 0.46 9.04 10.60
C ILE A 270 1.73 8.61 11.34
N ARG A 271 2.93 8.91 10.81
CA ARG A 271 4.19 8.60 11.51
C ARG A 271 4.46 9.53 12.68
N PHE A 272 4.04 10.79 12.62
CA PHE A 272 4.10 11.69 13.78
C PHE A 272 3.06 11.31 14.84
N GLU A 273 1.85 10.94 14.44
CA GLU A 273 0.82 10.42 15.33
C GLU A 273 1.33 9.18 16.07
N PHE A 274 1.89 8.20 15.36
CA PHE A 274 2.52 7.04 16.00
C PHE A 274 3.64 7.43 16.99
N LEU A 275 4.49 8.40 16.66
CA LEU A 275 5.61 8.79 17.52
C LEU A 275 5.15 9.55 18.78
N PHE A 276 4.20 10.46 18.64
CA PHE A 276 3.75 11.35 19.70
C PHE A 276 2.60 10.77 20.53
N ASP A 277 1.67 10.06 19.89
CA ASP A 277 0.57 9.39 20.57
C ASP A 277 0.98 7.99 20.99
N ASP A 278 1.19 7.03 20.09
CA ASP A 278 1.38 5.62 20.46
C ASP A 278 2.65 5.33 21.26
N TRP A 279 3.77 6.00 20.92
CA TRP A 279 5.06 5.76 21.58
C TRP A 279 5.33 6.71 22.75
N LEU A 280 5.41 8.03 22.53
CA LEU A 280 5.82 8.97 23.59
C LEU A 280 4.69 9.45 24.50
N TRP A 281 3.44 9.17 24.16
CA TRP A 281 2.26 9.56 24.96
C TRP A 281 2.27 11.05 25.33
N LEU A 282 2.67 11.91 24.39
CA LEU A 282 2.75 13.36 24.53
C LEU A 282 1.43 14.05 24.15
N VAL A 283 0.68 13.44 23.25
CA VAL A 283 -0.62 13.91 22.76
C VAL A 283 -1.54 12.71 22.73
N ASP A 284 -2.79 12.86 23.15
CA ASP A 284 -3.83 11.83 23.02
C ASP A 284 -4.86 12.30 21.99
N ILE A 285 -4.61 11.98 20.73
CA ILE A 285 -5.47 12.39 19.61
C ILE A 285 -6.68 11.45 19.53
N ASN A 286 -6.45 10.17 19.80
CA ASN A 286 -7.44 9.11 19.65
C ASN A 286 -8.33 8.91 20.90
N GLN A 287 -8.14 9.72 21.95
CA GLN A 287 -8.85 9.62 23.24
C GLN A 287 -8.75 8.22 23.85
N GLU A 288 -7.64 7.56 23.56
CA GLU A 288 -7.36 6.21 24.00
C GLU A 288 -6.80 6.19 25.42
N ARG A 289 -6.54 7.36 26.02
CA ARG A 289 -6.06 7.52 27.40
C ARG A 289 -6.94 8.48 28.18
N LEU A 290 -7.49 8.02 29.31
CA LEU A 290 -8.14 8.93 30.26
C LEU A 290 -7.06 9.75 31.01
N GLY A 291 -6.62 10.87 30.43
CA GLY A 291 -5.77 11.88 31.07
C GLY A 291 -4.53 12.26 30.29
#